data_AF-A0A1G6GYZ0-F1
#
_entry.id   AF-A0A1G6GYZ0-F1
#
_cell.length_a   1.000
_cell.length_b   1.000
_cell.length_c   1.000
_cell.angle_alpha   90.00
_cell.angle_beta   90.00
_cell.angle_gamma   90.00
#
_symmetry.space_group_name_H-M   'P 1'
#
loop_
_entity.id
_entity.type
_entity.pdbx_description
1 polymer ?
#
loop_
_entity_poly.entity_id
_entity_poly.type
_entity_poly.pdbx_seq_one_letter_code
_entity_poly.pdbx_strand_id
1 'polypeptide(L)'
;MKKSFCWLFAVALLAGSVPVFATDKNSTFTQKMLKPVIEQGCKSELNASKVWQSSALFMSSGQQTTAQKQICGCVGEHALQDISAKELAMASMNESAKNSLIKQAVINSVKGCAQDALK
;
A
#
# COMPACT_ATOMS: atom_id res chain seq x y z
N MET A 1 -32.13 -45.30 -29.82
CA MET A 1 -31.38 -44.49 -30.81
C MET A 1 -31.66 -43.03 -30.46
N LYS A 2 -30.73 -42.10 -30.24
CA LYS A 2 -29.35 -41.96 -30.70
C LYS A 2 -28.67 -40.96 -29.75
N LYS A 3 -27.58 -41.39 -29.14
CA LYS A 3 -26.74 -40.74 -28.11
C LYS A 3 -25.90 -39.55 -28.67
N SER A 4 -26.42 -38.76 -29.61
CA SER A 4 -25.61 -37.88 -30.47
C SER A 4 -25.79 -36.38 -30.26
N PHE A 5 -26.32 -35.92 -29.13
CA PHE A 5 -26.48 -34.47 -28.88
C PHE A 5 -25.63 -33.91 -27.72
N CYS A 6 -24.70 -34.70 -27.16
CA CYS A 6 -23.77 -34.27 -26.11
C CYS A 6 -22.39 -33.82 -26.62
N TRP A 7 -22.19 -33.65 -27.94
CA TRP A 7 -20.85 -33.41 -28.49
C TRP A 7 -20.67 -32.14 -29.31
N LEU A 8 -21.63 -31.20 -29.28
CA LEU A 8 -21.52 -29.94 -30.03
C LEU A 8 -21.23 -28.69 -29.19
N PHE A 9 -20.94 -28.83 -27.89
CA PHE A 9 -20.45 -27.69 -27.07
C PHE A 9 -18.93 -27.68 -26.85
N ALA A 10 -18.18 -28.58 -27.48
CA ALA A 10 -16.73 -28.71 -27.29
C ALA A 10 -15.85 -27.89 -28.27
N VAL A 11 -16.41 -27.06 -29.15
CA VAL A 11 -15.62 -26.24 -30.08
C VAL A 11 -16.16 -24.81 -30.15
N ALA A 12 -15.74 -24.01 -29.17
CA ALA A 12 -15.65 -22.56 -29.29
C ALA A 12 -14.52 -22.04 -28.38
N LEU A 13 -13.37 -22.71 -28.45
CA LEU A 13 -12.08 -22.10 -28.12
C LEU A 13 -11.57 -21.47 -29.43
N LEU A 14 -11.05 -20.24 -29.36
CA LEU A 14 -10.48 -19.41 -30.44
C LEU A 14 -11.44 -18.42 -31.10
N ALA A 15 -11.86 -17.39 -30.34
CA ALA A 15 -11.97 -15.98 -30.77
C ALA A 15 -12.91 -15.24 -29.80
N GLY A 16 -12.39 -14.85 -28.64
CA GLY A 16 -13.11 -14.02 -27.69
C GLY A 16 -12.12 -13.08 -27.03
N SER A 17 -12.18 -11.82 -27.43
CA SER A 17 -11.47 -10.69 -26.83
C SER A 17 -11.45 -10.80 -25.31
N VAL A 18 -10.25 -10.90 -24.73
CA VAL A 18 -10.05 -10.57 -23.31
C VAL A 18 -10.60 -9.16 -23.09
N PRO A 19 -11.49 -8.91 -22.11
CA PRO A 19 -11.66 -7.57 -21.63
C PRO A 19 -10.30 -7.18 -21.04
N VAL A 20 -9.50 -6.44 -21.81
CA VAL A 20 -8.45 -5.61 -21.25
C VAL A 20 -9.19 -4.67 -20.31
N PHE A 21 -9.17 -5.03 -19.02
CA PHE A 21 -9.44 -4.07 -17.97
C PHE A 21 -8.33 -3.04 -18.07
N ALA A 22 -8.54 -2.02 -18.89
CA ALA A 22 -7.77 -0.80 -18.86
C ALA A 22 -8.08 -0.14 -17.51
N THR A 23 -7.32 -0.50 -16.48
CA THR A 23 -7.35 0.15 -15.16
C THR A 23 -6.54 1.45 -15.22
N ASP A 24 -7.01 2.37 -16.05
CA ASP A 24 -6.66 3.78 -15.91
C ASP A 24 -7.44 4.33 -14.70
N LYS A 25 -6.72 4.91 -13.72
CA LYS A 25 -7.19 5.50 -12.42
C LYS A 25 -7.00 4.69 -11.12
N ASN A 26 -6.10 3.71 -11.06
CA ASN A 26 -5.89 2.93 -9.82
C ASN A 26 -4.98 3.57 -8.75
N SER A 27 -4.23 4.64 -9.03
CA SER A 27 -3.33 5.23 -8.00
C SER A 27 -4.08 5.89 -6.85
N THR A 28 -5.17 6.63 -7.10
CA THR A 28 -5.92 7.31 -6.01
C THR A 28 -6.73 6.33 -5.17
N PHE A 29 -7.38 5.35 -5.80
CA PHE A 29 -8.18 4.36 -5.08
C PHE A 29 -7.30 3.41 -4.26
N THR A 30 -6.19 2.94 -4.85
CA THR A 30 -5.23 2.11 -4.11
C THR A 30 -4.60 2.88 -2.96
N GLN A 31 -4.25 4.16 -3.14
CA GLN A 31 -3.73 4.98 -2.06
C GLN A 31 -4.74 5.13 -0.91
N LYS A 32 -6.01 5.40 -1.23
CA LYS A 32 -7.09 5.52 -0.22
C LYS A 32 -7.32 4.20 0.53
N MET A 33 -7.22 3.05 -0.15
CA MET A 33 -7.41 1.73 0.45
C MET A 33 -6.21 1.26 1.26
N LEU A 34 -4.98 1.57 0.83
CA LEU A 34 -3.76 1.22 1.56
C LEU A 34 -3.43 2.20 2.68
N LYS A 35 -3.99 3.41 2.67
CA LYS A 35 -3.76 4.43 3.71
C LYS A 35 -3.88 3.89 5.14
N PRO A 36 -4.94 3.17 5.55
CA PRO A 36 -5.02 2.63 6.92
C PRO A 36 -3.91 1.61 7.23
N VAL A 37 -3.51 0.79 6.25
CA VAL A 37 -2.42 -0.19 6.41
C VAL A 37 -1.07 0.52 6.53
N ILE A 38 -0.85 1.55 5.71
CA ILE A 38 0.34 2.40 5.73
C ILE A 38 0.44 3.16 7.06
N GLU A 39 -0.66 3.72 7.55
CA GLU A 39 -0.70 4.42 8.83
C GLU A 39 -0.40 3.47 10.01
N GLN A 40 -0.91 2.24 9.96
CA GLN A 40 -0.56 1.21 10.96
C GLN A 40 0.90 0.81 10.89
N GLY A 41 1.43 0.57 9.68
CA GLY A 41 2.85 0.29 9.47
C GLY A 41 3.73 1.43 9.97
N CYS A 42 3.34 2.67 9.67
CA CYS A 42 4.02 3.87 10.14
C CYS A 42 4.09 3.94 11.66
N LYS A 43 2.98 3.71 12.36
CA LYS A 43 2.99 3.70 13.84
C LYS A 43 3.97 2.68 14.39
N SER A 44 4.01 1.48 13.80
CA SER A 44 4.92 0.42 14.27
C SER A 44 6.39 0.81 14.04
N GLU A 45 6.74 1.24 12.83
CA GLU A 45 8.11 1.64 12.46
C GLU A 45 8.55 2.91 13.21
N LEU A 46 7.66 3.88 13.39
CA LEU A 46 7.92 5.11 14.13
C LEU A 46 8.17 4.81 15.61
N ASN A 47 7.38 3.96 16.25
CA ASN A 47 7.63 3.57 17.64
C ASN A 47 8.91 2.73 17.81
N ALA A 48 9.33 1.99 16.78
CA ALA A 48 10.60 1.29 16.78
C ALA A 48 11.81 2.21 16.54
N SER A 49 11.58 3.43 16.03
CA SER A 49 12.65 4.39 15.75
C SER A 49 13.24 4.98 17.03
N LYS A 50 14.57 4.84 17.18
CA LYS A 50 15.31 5.44 18.31
C LYS A 50 15.19 6.96 18.36
N VAL A 51 15.09 7.61 17.19
CA VAL A 51 14.92 9.07 17.11
C VAL A 51 13.58 9.46 17.73
N TRP A 52 12.49 8.82 17.30
CA TRP A 52 11.17 9.06 17.88
C TRP A 52 11.12 8.73 19.37
N GLN A 53 11.69 7.60 19.80
CA GLN A 53 11.74 7.25 21.22
C GLN A 53 12.45 8.34 22.03
N SER A 54 13.61 8.82 21.56
CA SER A 54 14.35 9.88 22.26
C SER A 54 13.57 11.20 22.34
N SER A 55 12.88 11.60 21.26
CA SER A 55 12.04 12.80 21.25
C SER A 55 10.79 12.64 22.11
N ALA A 56 10.15 11.48 22.05
CA ALA A 56 8.92 11.17 22.76
C ALA A 56 9.10 11.18 24.29
N LEU A 57 10.30 10.90 24.80
CA LEU A 57 10.62 11.02 26.23
C LEU A 57 10.39 12.44 26.78
N PHE A 58 10.53 13.46 25.94
CA PHE A 58 10.33 14.86 26.33
C PHE A 58 8.91 15.35 26.03
N MET A 59 8.04 14.50 25.47
CA MET A 59 6.67 14.83 25.08
C MET A 59 5.66 14.25 26.06
N SER A 60 4.57 14.99 26.30
CA SER A 60 3.37 14.45 26.94
C SER A 60 2.66 13.44 26.03
N SER A 61 1.88 12.51 26.59
CA SER A 61 1.08 11.54 25.83
C SER A 61 0.19 12.18 24.76
N GLY A 62 -0.33 13.39 25.02
CA GLY A 62 -1.10 14.16 24.04
C GLY A 62 -0.23 14.63 22.86
N GLN A 63 0.97 15.16 23.14
CA GLN A 63 1.92 15.61 22.13
C GLN A 63 2.43 14.44 21.29
N GLN A 64 2.74 13.30 21.92
CA GLN A 64 3.11 12.07 21.23
C GLN A 64 2.01 11.64 20.27
N THR A 65 0.74 11.64 20.71
CA THR A 65 -0.40 11.26 19.86
C THR A 65 -0.56 12.21 18.66
N THR A 66 -0.41 13.51 18.88
CA THR A 66 -0.50 14.52 17.81
C THR A 66 0.65 14.38 16.81
N ALA A 67 1.89 14.30 17.27
CA ALA A 67 3.04 14.15 16.39
C ALA A 67 3.00 12.81 15.64
N GLN A 68 2.58 11.71 16.28
CA GLN A 68 2.41 10.42 15.60
C GLN A 68 1.32 10.48 14.51
N LYS A 69 0.23 11.22 14.74
CA LYS A 69 -0.80 11.46 13.71
C LYS A 69 -0.26 12.31 12.56
N GLN A 70 0.50 13.37 12.83
CA GLN A 70 1.09 14.22 11.78
C GLN A 70 2.09 13.43 10.93
N ILE A 71 2.99 12.69 11.57
CA ILE A 71 4.01 11.90 10.88
C ILE A 71 3.35 10.81 10.02
N CYS A 72 2.41 10.04 10.58
CA CYS A 72 1.76 8.98 9.81
C CYS A 72 0.75 9.49 8.78
N GLY A 73 0.17 10.68 8.98
CA GLY A 73 -0.59 11.38 7.96
C GLY A 73 0.28 11.74 6.76
N CYS A 74 1.45 12.36 7.00
CA CYS A 74 2.44 12.67 5.99
C CYS A 74 2.91 11.40 5.25
N VAL A 75 3.19 10.32 5.97
CA VAL A 75 3.56 9.03 5.35
C VAL A 75 2.43 8.50 4.46
N GLY A 76 1.17 8.58 4.89
CA GLY A 76 0.02 8.19 4.06
C GLY A 76 -0.09 8.98 2.75
N GLU A 77 0.39 10.22 2.72
CA GLU A 77 0.40 11.08 1.53
C GLU A 77 1.60 10.82 0.62
N HIS A 78 2.78 10.55 1.18
CA HIS A 78 4.03 10.44 0.42
C HIS A 78 4.51 9.00 0.15
N ALA A 79 4.12 8.02 0.96
CA ALA A 79 4.60 6.62 0.86
C ALA A 79 4.36 5.99 -0.52
N LEU A 80 3.26 6.33 -1.18
CA LEU A 80 2.90 5.74 -2.47
C LEU A 80 3.19 6.68 -3.66
N GLN A 81 3.76 7.87 -3.44
CA GLN A 81 4.10 8.79 -4.54
C GLN A 81 5.28 8.27 -5.37
N ASP A 82 6.26 7.62 -4.72
CA ASP A 82 7.45 7.09 -5.38
C ASP A 82 7.34 5.61 -5.82
N ILE A 83 6.22 4.93 -5.52
CA ILE A 83 6.00 3.54 -5.96
C ILE A 83 5.37 3.52 -7.35
N SER A 84 6.10 2.98 -8.33
CA SER A 84 5.59 2.76 -9.69
C SER A 84 4.39 1.80 -9.70
N ALA A 85 3.40 2.05 -10.56
CA ALA A 85 2.25 1.17 -10.77
C ALA A 85 2.67 -0.28 -11.11
N LYS A 86 3.85 -0.47 -11.72
CA LYS A 86 4.43 -1.77 -12.02
C LYS A 86 4.86 -2.54 -10.76
N GLU A 87 5.53 -1.86 -9.84
CA GLU A 87 5.93 -2.41 -8.54
C GLU A 87 4.68 -2.82 -7.77
N LEU A 88 3.67 -1.95 -7.75
CA LEU A 88 2.38 -2.21 -7.09
C LEU A 88 1.62 -3.39 -7.72
N ALA A 89 1.65 -3.50 -9.06
CA ALA A 89 1.05 -4.61 -9.80
C ALA A 89 1.79 -5.93 -9.51
N MET A 90 3.12 -5.94 -9.50
CA MET A 90 3.90 -7.13 -9.13
C MET A 90 3.66 -7.54 -7.67
N ALA A 91 3.54 -6.55 -6.79
CA ALA A 91 3.15 -6.74 -5.41
C ALA A 91 1.75 -7.38 -5.30
N SER A 92 0.81 -7.00 -6.18
CA SER A 92 -0.54 -7.56 -6.18
C SER A 92 -0.60 -9.06 -6.44
N MET A 93 0.43 -9.61 -7.09
CA MET A 93 0.56 -11.03 -7.38
C MET A 93 1.21 -11.82 -6.24
N ASN A 94 1.86 -11.14 -5.29
CA ASN A 94 2.56 -11.77 -4.17
C ASN A 94 2.42 -10.92 -2.90
N GLU A 95 1.58 -11.40 -1.97
CA GLU A 95 1.30 -10.76 -0.68
C GLU A 95 2.56 -10.42 0.13
N SER A 96 3.63 -11.22 0.00
CA SER A 96 4.92 -10.95 0.67
C SER A 96 5.66 -9.77 0.03
N ALA A 97 5.64 -9.67 -1.30
CA ALA A 97 6.24 -8.54 -2.03
C ALA A 97 5.46 -7.24 -1.76
N LYS A 98 4.12 -7.32 -1.73
CA LYS A 98 3.19 -6.29 -1.24
C LYS A 98 3.60 -5.74 0.12
N ASN A 99 3.74 -6.61 1.11
CA ASN A 99 4.03 -6.18 2.46
C ASN A 99 5.43 -5.54 2.57
N SER A 100 6.42 -6.09 1.84
CA SER A 100 7.77 -5.54 1.80
C SER A 100 7.83 -4.15 1.15
N LEU A 101 7.13 -3.95 0.03
CA LEU A 101 7.10 -2.68 -0.68
C LEU A 101 6.38 -1.59 0.12
N ILE A 102 5.23 -1.92 0.70
CA ILE A 102 4.50 -1.00 1.60
C ILE A 102 5.39 -0.62 2.79
N LYS A 103 6.09 -1.60 3.39
CA LYS A 103 7.01 -1.36 4.50
C LYS A 103 8.17 -0.46 4.11
N GLN A 104 8.79 -0.69 2.95
CA GLN A 104 9.88 0.16 2.44
C GLN A 104 9.42 1.60 2.20
N ALA A 105 8.26 1.78 1.55
CA ALA A 105 7.66 3.10 1.35
C ALA A 105 7.38 3.83 2.66
N VAL A 106 6.86 3.11 3.66
CA VAL A 106 6.64 3.63 5.01
C VAL A 106 7.97 4.06 5.63
N ILE A 107 8.98 3.20 5.66
CA ILE A 107 10.29 3.50 6.29
C ILE A 107 10.95 4.73 5.65
N ASN A 108 10.96 4.79 4.32
CA ASN A 108 11.58 5.88 3.57
C ASN A 108 10.87 7.22 3.86
N SER A 109 9.55 7.20 3.98
CA SER A 109 8.74 8.40 4.25
C SER A 109 8.77 8.80 5.74
N VAL A 110 8.79 7.83 6.66
CA VAL A 110 8.78 8.07 8.12
C VAL A 110 9.95 8.95 8.52
N LYS A 111 11.15 8.74 7.97
CA LYS A 111 12.32 9.54 8.31
C LYS A 111 12.12 11.02 7.94
N GLY A 112 11.71 11.31 6.71
CA GLY A 112 11.48 12.68 6.23
C GLY A 112 10.32 13.35 6.99
N CYS A 113 9.20 12.66 7.12
CA CYS A 113 8.02 13.17 7.84
C CYS A 113 8.28 13.40 9.33
N ALA A 114 9.07 12.53 9.99
CA ALA A 114 9.45 12.72 11.39
C ALA A 114 10.39 13.91 11.57
N GLN A 115 11.34 14.12 10.64
CA GLN A 115 12.21 15.30 10.69
C GLN A 115 11.42 16.59 10.48
N ASP A 116 10.43 16.60 9.60
CA ASP A 116 9.58 17.78 9.36
C ASP A 116 8.68 18.09 10.56
N ALA A 117 8.06 17.06 11.16
CA ALA A 117 7.17 17.22 12.30
C ALA A 117 7.88 17.54 13.64
N LEU A 118 9.18 17.21 13.75
CA LEU A 118 9.99 17.44 14.95
C LEU A 118 10.97 18.63 14.79
N LYS A 119 10.94 19.32 13.65
CA LYS A 119 11.71 20.53 13.39
C LYS A 119 11.20 21.71 14.21
#